data_AF-A0A2V7TZU7-F1
#
_entry.id   AF-A0A2V7TZU7-F1
#
_cell.length_a   1.000
_cell.length_b   1.000
_cell.length_c   1.000
_cell.angle_alpha   90.00
_cell.angle_beta   90.00
_cell.angle_gamma   90.00
#
_symmetry.space_group_name_H-M   'P 1'
#
loop_
_entity.id
_entity.type
_entity.pdbx_description
1 polymer ?
#
loop_
_entity_poly.entity_id
_entity_poly.type
_entity_poly.pdbx_seq_one_letter_code
_entity_poly.pdbx_strand_id
1 'polypeptide(L)'
;MTPASQTGPIVRRATSADLPRIGRLGALLIEEHHAFDSRRFLAARQRTPTDYASFLSTQLEDPDVAVLVADHNGDVIGYAYAAVEGYDYMALRGPAGVLHDVIVDPEHRGRGVGRLLLDATLAYLKSRGAPRVVLSTAERNEPAQRLFASVGFRRTMIEMTREAEEQPETEGGQMEIKRSGSQPSGKGPAEYFTGMVRVDPLFQARDPARVLAANVTFEPGARTNWHTHPLGQTLIVTAGCGLVQSGGGPIRRIRPGDVVWCPPGEKHWHGATATTAMTHIAILEHKDGKNVEWMERVTDAEYAAGESAE
;
A
#
# COMPACT_ATOMS: atom_id res chain seq x y z
N MET A 1 12.41 34.71 33.79
CA MET A 1 11.76 34.13 32.59
C MET A 1 12.56 34.54 31.39
N THR A 2 13.39 33.64 30.86
CA THR A 2 14.16 33.87 29.63
C THR A 2 13.19 33.84 28.45
N PRO A 3 13.19 34.83 27.54
CA PRO A 3 12.31 34.78 26.37
C PRO A 3 12.78 33.63 25.49
N ALA A 4 11.91 32.65 25.24
CA ALA A 4 12.16 31.62 24.23
C ALA A 4 12.32 32.34 22.88
N SER A 5 13.53 32.30 22.30
CA SER A 5 13.79 32.81 20.97
C SER A 5 12.93 32.03 19.99
N GLN A 6 11.90 32.67 19.41
CA GLN A 6 11.18 32.10 18.28
C GLN A 6 12.08 32.19 17.04
N THR A 7 13.01 31.25 16.91
CA THR A 7 13.76 31.06 15.67
C THR A 7 12.82 30.46 14.63
N GLY A 8 12.73 31.10 13.46
CA GLY A 8 11.97 30.56 12.33
C GLY A 8 12.47 29.19 11.89
N PRO A 9 11.73 28.47 11.04
CA PRO A 9 12.14 27.16 10.56
C PRO A 9 13.48 27.23 9.81
N ILE A 10 14.29 26.19 9.94
CA ILE A 10 15.56 26.02 9.23
C ILE A 10 15.43 24.91 8.19
N VAL A 11 16.12 25.03 7.06
CA VAL A 11 16.21 23.94 6.08
C VAL A 11 17.53 23.21 6.23
N ARG A 12 17.45 21.89 6.36
CA ARG A 12 18.62 21.00 6.49
C ARG A 12 18.42 19.72 5.68
N ARG A 13 19.51 18.97 5.50
CA ARG A 13 19.46 17.60 4.98
C ARG A 13 18.62 16.71 5.90
N ALA A 14 17.79 15.88 5.30
CA ALA A 14 17.06 14.84 6.02
C ALA A 14 18.02 13.76 6.52
N THR A 15 17.64 13.17 7.65
CA THR A 15 18.30 12.02 8.26
C THR A 15 17.30 10.88 8.42
N SER A 16 17.76 9.68 8.76
CA SER A 16 16.87 8.54 9.00
C SER A 16 15.85 8.79 10.11
N ALA A 17 16.13 9.70 11.06
CA ALA A 17 15.21 10.10 12.11
C ALA A 17 13.99 10.89 11.59
N ASP A 18 14.11 11.54 10.43
CA ASP A 18 13.05 12.35 9.84
C ASP A 18 12.05 11.50 9.02
N LEU A 19 12.43 10.28 8.63
CA LEU A 19 11.68 9.41 7.73
C LEU A 19 10.23 9.15 8.17
N PRO A 20 9.90 8.91 9.46
CA PRO A 20 8.51 8.73 9.87
C PRO A 20 7.64 9.97 9.59
N ARG A 21 8.21 11.17 9.70
CA ARG A 21 7.49 12.42 9.44
C ARG A 21 7.42 12.73 7.95
N ILE A 22 8.51 12.51 7.22
CA ILE A 22 8.53 12.59 5.76
C ILE A 22 7.50 11.64 5.15
N GLY A 23 7.41 10.39 5.63
CA GLY A 23 6.42 9.41 5.18
C GLY A 23 4.98 9.91 5.34
N ARG A 24 4.64 10.50 6.50
CA ARG A 24 3.31 11.12 6.72
C ARG A 24 3.05 12.27 5.74
N LEU A 25 4.04 13.13 5.50
CA LEU A 25 3.92 14.22 4.53
C LEU A 25 3.85 13.71 3.08
N GLY A 26 4.51 12.60 2.74
CA GLY A 26 4.41 11.93 1.44
C GLY A 26 3.03 11.32 1.20
N ALA A 27 2.41 10.73 2.23
CA ALA A 27 1.02 10.30 2.15
C ALA A 27 0.07 11.47 1.91
N LEU A 28 0.25 12.59 2.62
CA LEU A 28 -0.50 13.82 2.37
C LEU A 28 -0.30 14.34 0.93
N LEU A 29 0.91 14.31 0.41
CA LEU A 29 1.21 14.70 -0.98
C LEU A 29 0.38 13.87 -1.98
N ILE A 30 0.31 12.55 -1.76
CA ILE A 30 -0.49 11.64 -2.58
C ILE A 30 -1.99 11.94 -2.45
N GLU A 31 -2.49 12.16 -1.23
CA GLU A 31 -3.89 12.52 -0.99
C GLU A 31 -4.28 13.81 -1.70
N GLU A 32 -3.44 14.85 -1.64
CA GLU A 32 -3.70 16.12 -2.33
C GLU A 32 -3.72 15.95 -3.86
N HIS A 33 -2.78 15.20 -4.42
CA HIS A 33 -2.75 14.94 -5.86
C HIS A 33 -3.96 14.11 -6.31
N HIS A 34 -4.34 13.07 -5.56
CA HIS A 34 -5.55 12.28 -5.82
C HIS A 34 -6.82 13.15 -5.75
N ALA A 35 -6.88 14.13 -4.83
CA ALA A 35 -8.00 15.06 -4.78
C ALA A 35 -8.03 16.05 -5.96
N PHE A 36 -6.88 16.35 -6.58
CA PHE A 36 -6.83 17.12 -7.83
C PHE A 36 -7.37 16.31 -9.01
N ASP A 37 -6.94 15.06 -9.16
CA ASP A 37 -7.43 14.17 -10.22
C ASP A 37 -7.25 12.70 -9.82
N SER A 38 -8.34 12.06 -9.40
CA SER A 38 -8.35 10.66 -8.95
C SER A 38 -8.17 9.66 -10.10
N ARG A 39 -8.32 10.09 -11.36
CA ARG A 39 -8.04 9.26 -12.54
C ARG A 39 -6.56 9.26 -12.86
N ARG A 40 -5.85 10.37 -12.60
CA ARG A 40 -4.42 10.52 -12.89
C ARG A 40 -3.49 10.09 -11.75
N PHE A 41 -3.91 10.28 -10.50
CA PHE A 41 -3.06 10.07 -9.33
C PHE A 41 -3.57 8.92 -8.47
N LEU A 42 -2.67 8.19 -7.83
CA LEU A 42 -3.02 7.05 -6.98
C LEU A 42 -3.66 7.50 -5.65
N ALA A 43 -4.60 6.71 -5.14
CA ALA A 43 -5.13 6.92 -3.79
C ALA A 43 -4.11 6.50 -2.72
N ALA A 44 -3.98 7.31 -1.66
CA ALA A 44 -3.22 6.91 -0.48
C ALA A 44 -3.88 5.70 0.21
N ARG A 45 -3.04 4.84 0.78
CA ARG A 45 -3.42 3.60 1.47
C ARG A 45 -2.82 3.62 2.88
N GLN A 46 -3.28 2.71 3.73
CA GLN A 46 -2.79 2.58 5.11
C GLN A 46 -1.26 2.46 5.21
N ARG A 47 -0.61 1.78 4.26
CA ARG A 47 0.84 1.60 4.20
C ARG A 47 1.61 2.73 3.51
N THR A 48 0.93 3.66 2.85
CA THR A 48 1.58 4.72 2.07
C THR A 48 2.63 5.49 2.86
N PRO A 49 2.42 5.90 4.14
CA PRO A 49 3.47 6.57 4.90
C PRO A 49 4.76 5.76 5.04
N THR A 50 4.64 4.46 5.32
CA THR A 50 5.79 3.57 5.49
C THR A 50 6.48 3.31 4.15
N ASP A 51 5.72 3.04 3.10
CA ASP A 51 6.25 2.75 1.76
C ASP A 51 6.99 3.97 1.18
N TYR A 52 6.44 5.18 1.36
CA TYR A 52 7.07 6.43 0.93
C TYR A 52 8.36 6.71 1.70
N ALA A 53 8.35 6.48 3.02
CA ALA A 53 9.55 6.59 3.86
C ALA A 53 10.63 5.59 3.44
N SER A 54 10.27 4.34 3.15
CA SER A 54 11.19 3.33 2.64
C SER A 54 11.80 3.76 1.31
N PHE A 55 11.01 4.30 0.38
CA PHE A 55 11.55 4.85 -0.87
C PHE A 55 12.57 5.96 -0.61
N LEU A 56 12.20 7.01 0.12
CA LEU A 56 13.10 8.14 0.38
C LEU A 56 14.32 7.76 1.22
N SER A 57 14.25 6.71 2.04
CA SER A 57 15.44 6.21 2.76
C SER A 57 16.55 5.76 1.81
N THR A 58 16.20 5.20 0.65
CA THR A 58 17.19 4.77 -0.36
C THR A 58 17.89 5.95 -1.03
N GLN A 59 17.36 7.16 -0.84
CA GLN A 59 17.79 8.38 -1.51
C GLN A 59 18.67 9.28 -0.61
N LEU A 60 18.73 9.02 0.71
CA LEU A 60 19.38 9.91 1.68
C LEU A 60 20.90 10.03 1.48
N GLU A 61 21.54 8.96 1.02
CA GLU A 61 23.01 8.87 0.86
C GLU A 61 23.49 9.23 -0.55
N ASP A 62 22.57 9.40 -1.51
CA ASP A 62 22.93 9.70 -2.88
C ASP A 62 23.44 11.16 -3.00
N PRO A 63 24.68 11.37 -3.48
CA PRO A 63 25.29 12.69 -3.55
C PRO A 63 24.66 13.63 -4.60
N ASP A 64 23.92 13.09 -5.57
CA ASP A 64 23.21 13.82 -6.62
C ASP A 64 21.75 14.08 -6.28
N VAL A 65 21.29 13.58 -5.13
CA VAL A 65 19.95 13.80 -4.61
C VAL A 65 19.97 14.79 -3.45
N ALA A 66 18.93 15.62 -3.36
CA ALA A 66 18.54 16.39 -2.18
C ALA A 66 17.22 15.89 -1.61
N VAL A 67 17.29 15.33 -0.40
CA VAL A 67 16.14 15.24 0.51
C VAL A 67 16.34 16.28 1.60
N LEU A 68 15.58 17.37 1.53
CA LEU A 68 15.66 18.50 2.46
C LEU A 68 14.40 18.56 3.31
N VAL A 69 14.55 18.87 4.61
CA VAL A 69 13.44 19.09 5.53
C VAL A 69 13.44 20.51 6.04
N ALA A 70 12.26 21.09 6.22
CA ALA A 70 12.04 22.28 7.02
C ALA A 70 11.78 21.85 8.46
N ASP A 71 12.73 22.15 9.34
CA ASP A 71 12.70 21.83 10.76
C ASP A 71 12.31 23.08 11.55
N HIS A 72 11.28 22.95 12.39
CA HIS A 72 10.90 23.97 13.35
C HIS A 72 10.95 23.38 14.76
N ASN A 73 12.01 23.70 15.50
CA ASN A 73 12.23 23.25 16.88
C ASN A 73 12.27 21.72 17.04
N GLY A 74 12.84 21.00 16.07
CA GLY A 74 12.93 19.54 16.05
C GLY A 74 11.78 18.86 15.32
N ASP A 75 10.73 19.60 14.97
CA ASP A 75 9.60 19.07 14.21
C ASP A 75 9.77 19.33 12.72
N VAL A 76 9.74 18.26 11.92
CA VAL A 76 9.71 18.40 10.45
C VAL A 76 8.31 18.84 10.02
N ILE A 77 8.22 20.04 9.47
CA ILE A 77 6.98 20.71 9.03
C ILE A 77 6.86 20.81 7.50
N GLY A 78 7.82 20.27 6.76
CA GLY A 78 7.81 20.20 5.31
C GLY A 78 9.05 19.50 4.78
N TYR A 79 9.01 19.04 3.55
CA TYR A 79 10.18 18.48 2.87
C TYR A 79 10.19 18.80 1.37
N ALA A 80 11.36 18.69 0.77
CA ALA A 80 11.55 18.70 -0.67
C ALA A 80 12.46 17.54 -1.09
N TYR A 81 12.15 16.93 -2.23
CA TYR A 81 12.93 15.87 -2.86
C TYR A 81 13.27 16.29 -4.30
N ALA A 82 14.56 16.30 -4.63
CA ALA A 82 15.06 16.68 -5.93
C ALA A 82 16.34 15.93 -6.29
N ALA A 83 16.65 15.79 -7.58
CA ALA A 83 17.87 15.12 -8.05
C ALA A 83 18.51 15.90 -9.21
N VAL A 84 19.82 15.70 -9.42
CA VAL A 84 20.47 16.04 -10.69
C VAL A 84 20.37 14.84 -11.62
N GLU A 85 19.77 15.06 -12.78
CA GLU A 85 19.57 14.01 -13.77
C GLU A 85 20.31 14.32 -15.06
N GLY A 86 20.71 13.24 -15.75
CA GLY A 86 21.38 13.31 -17.05
C GLY A 86 20.42 13.59 -18.21
N TYR A 87 20.78 13.09 -19.39
CA TYR A 87 19.92 13.17 -20.57
C TYR A 87 18.66 12.33 -20.40
N ASP A 88 17.52 12.91 -20.77
CA ASP A 88 16.22 12.25 -20.76
C ASP A 88 15.60 12.41 -22.15
N TYR A 89 15.73 11.35 -22.95
CA TYR A 89 15.24 11.32 -24.33
C TYR A 89 13.71 11.26 -24.40
N MET A 90 13.03 10.81 -23.34
CA MET A 90 11.56 10.80 -23.32
C MET A 90 11.02 12.21 -23.06
N ALA A 91 11.67 12.97 -22.18
CA ALA A 91 11.34 14.38 -21.95
C ALA A 91 12.04 15.35 -22.93
N LEU A 92 12.78 14.84 -23.92
CA LEU A 92 13.52 15.61 -24.93
C LEU A 92 14.43 16.70 -24.31
N ARG A 93 15.10 16.37 -23.20
CA ARG A 93 15.94 17.32 -22.45
C ARG A 93 17.35 16.79 -22.21
N GLY A 94 18.29 17.72 -22.16
CA GLY A 94 19.62 17.48 -21.60
C GLY A 94 19.61 17.48 -20.06
N PRO A 95 20.81 17.41 -19.43
CA PRO A 95 20.95 17.39 -17.98
C PRO A 95 20.24 18.55 -17.28
N ALA A 96 19.60 18.26 -16.16
CA ALA A 96 18.85 19.24 -15.37
C ALA A 96 18.74 18.80 -13.90
N GLY A 97 18.52 19.76 -13.01
CA GLY A 97 17.97 19.47 -11.70
C GLY A 97 16.47 19.24 -11.83
N VAL A 98 15.94 18.20 -11.21
CA VAL A 98 14.51 17.87 -11.22
C VAL A 98 14.00 17.98 -9.79
N LEU A 99 13.05 18.89 -9.56
CA LEU A 99 12.30 18.94 -8.31
C LEU A 99 11.10 18.00 -8.44
N HIS A 100 11.15 16.89 -7.71
CA HIS A 100 10.11 15.86 -7.73
C HIS A 100 8.99 16.23 -6.75
N ASP A 101 9.35 16.48 -5.48
CA ASP A 101 8.37 16.74 -4.43
C ASP A 101 8.70 18.02 -3.68
N VAL A 102 7.66 18.77 -3.33
CA VAL A 102 7.72 19.79 -2.28
C VAL A 102 6.38 19.84 -1.57
N ILE A 103 6.40 19.68 -0.25
CA ILE A 103 5.20 19.78 0.56
C ILE A 103 5.49 20.44 1.91
N VAL A 104 4.50 21.20 2.37
CA VAL A 104 4.48 21.82 3.69
C VAL A 104 3.25 21.30 4.41
N ASP A 105 3.43 20.95 5.68
CA ASP A 105 2.35 20.60 6.58
C ASP A 105 1.26 21.70 6.54
N PRO A 106 -0.04 21.34 6.36
CA PRO A 106 -1.13 22.31 6.23
C PRO A 106 -1.16 23.37 7.33
N GLU A 107 -0.82 23.02 8.57
CA GLU A 107 -0.85 23.94 9.71
C GLU A 107 0.25 25.02 9.64
N HIS A 108 1.27 24.78 8.81
CA HIS A 108 2.46 25.62 8.65
C HIS A 108 2.50 26.37 7.31
N ARG A 109 1.44 26.25 6.48
CA ARG A 109 1.32 26.95 5.19
C ARG A 109 1.10 28.45 5.37
N GLY A 110 1.39 29.23 4.33
CA GLY A 110 1.28 30.69 4.36
C GLY A 110 2.36 31.41 5.18
N ARG A 111 3.30 30.67 5.79
CA ARG A 111 4.38 31.21 6.63
C ARG A 111 5.75 31.28 5.94
N GLY A 112 5.78 31.14 4.61
CA GLY A 112 7.02 31.17 3.82
C GLY A 112 7.84 29.87 3.79
N VAL A 113 7.42 28.80 4.48
CA VAL A 113 8.15 27.51 4.54
C VAL A 113 8.41 26.91 3.17
N GLY A 114 7.41 26.93 2.27
CA GLY A 114 7.56 26.39 0.92
C GLY A 114 8.59 27.16 0.09
N ARG A 115 8.66 28.49 0.26
CA ARG A 115 9.68 29.33 -0.37
C ARG A 115 11.07 29.01 0.17
N LEU A 116 11.18 28.83 1.48
CA LEU A 116 12.43 28.46 2.14
C LEU A 116 12.98 27.10 1.65
N LEU A 117 12.11 26.09 1.55
CA LEU A 117 12.46 24.78 0.97
C LEU A 117 12.90 24.92 -0.48
N LEU A 118 12.16 25.68 -1.28
CA LEU A 118 12.45 25.85 -2.71
C LEU A 118 13.77 26.56 -2.95
N ASP A 119 14.03 27.66 -2.24
CA ASP A 119 15.29 28.42 -2.35
C ASP A 119 16.49 27.53 -1.97
N ALA A 120 16.36 26.72 -0.91
CA ALA A 120 17.41 25.77 -0.50
C ALA A 120 17.63 24.65 -1.54
N THR A 121 16.56 24.09 -2.10
CA THR A 121 16.65 23.08 -3.16
C THR A 121 17.31 23.65 -4.41
N LEU A 122 16.92 24.85 -4.85
CA LEU A 122 17.51 25.52 -6.01
C LEU A 122 19.00 25.81 -5.78
N ALA A 123 19.38 26.27 -4.59
CA ALA A 123 20.78 26.48 -4.23
C ALA A 123 21.59 25.18 -4.27
N TYR A 124 21.02 24.07 -3.78
CA TYR A 124 21.64 22.76 -3.86
C TYR A 124 21.82 22.29 -5.31
N LEU A 125 20.77 22.31 -6.13
CA LEU A 125 20.86 21.86 -7.53
C LEU A 125 21.87 22.70 -8.32
N LYS A 126 21.92 24.02 -8.07
CA LYS A 126 22.92 24.92 -8.64
C LYS A 126 24.34 24.55 -8.20
N SER A 127 24.57 24.21 -6.93
CA SER A 127 25.89 23.82 -6.44
C SER A 127 26.37 22.47 -7.00
N ARG A 128 25.44 21.61 -7.43
CA ARG A 128 25.72 20.39 -8.19
C ARG A 128 25.91 20.61 -9.70
N GLY A 129 25.89 21.86 -10.16
CA GLY A 129 26.14 22.21 -11.56
C GLY A 129 24.96 22.00 -12.49
N ALA A 130 23.73 21.85 -11.97
CA ALA A 130 22.54 21.76 -12.81
C ALA A 130 22.39 23.03 -13.68
N PRO A 131 22.36 22.93 -15.02
CA PRO A 131 22.30 24.09 -15.91
C PRO A 131 20.90 24.72 -15.97
N ARG A 132 19.88 23.99 -15.48
CA ARG A 132 18.49 24.41 -15.35
C ARG A 132 17.81 23.53 -14.30
N VAL A 133 16.66 23.98 -13.80
CA VAL A 133 15.79 23.18 -12.92
C VAL A 133 14.42 23.03 -13.58
N VAL A 134 13.87 21.82 -13.55
CA VAL A 134 12.54 21.50 -14.07
C VAL A 134 11.69 20.87 -12.96
N LEU A 135 10.38 21.04 -13.08
CA LEU A 135 9.37 20.42 -12.21
C LEU A 135 8.08 20.23 -12.99
N SER A 136 7.24 19.32 -12.51
CA SER A 136 5.85 19.19 -12.93
C SER A 136 4.95 19.45 -11.74
N THR A 137 3.77 20.04 -11.97
CA THR A 137 2.78 20.26 -10.92
C THR A 137 1.38 20.10 -11.50
N ALA A 138 0.43 19.67 -10.69
CA ALA A 138 -0.94 19.47 -11.13
C ALA A 138 -1.57 20.79 -11.60
N GLU A 139 -2.41 20.72 -12.64
CA GLU A 139 -3.08 21.91 -13.21
C GLU A 139 -3.98 22.61 -12.17
N ARG A 140 -4.61 21.85 -11.27
CA ARG A 140 -5.44 22.38 -10.18
C ARG A 140 -4.63 22.92 -8.98
N ASN A 141 -3.30 22.76 -8.97
CA ASN A 141 -2.44 23.20 -7.88
C ASN A 141 -2.00 24.67 -8.04
N GLU A 142 -2.98 25.59 -8.12
CA GLU A 142 -2.69 27.01 -8.31
C GLU A 142 -1.78 27.63 -7.22
N PRO A 143 -1.90 27.28 -5.91
CA PRO A 143 -1.00 27.82 -4.90
C PRO A 143 0.46 27.47 -5.17
N ALA A 144 0.77 26.22 -5.54
CA ALA A 144 2.13 25.83 -5.90
C ALA A 144 2.60 26.50 -7.18
N GLN A 145 1.74 26.61 -8.20
CA GLN A 145 2.08 27.32 -9.44
C GLN A 145 2.46 28.79 -9.18
N ARG A 146 1.73 29.50 -8.30
CA ARG A 146 2.09 30.87 -7.90
C ARG A 146 3.44 30.92 -7.16
N LEU A 147 3.69 29.95 -6.27
CA LEU A 147 4.98 29.84 -5.58
C LEU A 147 6.14 29.62 -6.57
N PHE A 148 6.00 28.67 -7.51
CA PHE A 148 7.03 28.39 -8.51
C PHE A 148 7.29 29.60 -9.42
N ALA A 149 6.23 30.26 -9.89
CA ALA A 149 6.36 31.48 -10.68
C ALA A 149 7.10 32.59 -9.89
N SER A 150 6.84 32.73 -8.59
CA SER A 150 7.49 33.73 -7.73
C SER A 150 9.01 33.55 -7.56
N VAL A 151 9.55 32.37 -7.92
CA VAL A 151 10.99 32.08 -7.92
C VAL A 151 11.57 31.92 -9.33
N GLY A 152 10.82 32.29 -10.36
CA GLY A 152 11.31 32.35 -11.73
C GLY A 152 11.09 31.10 -12.58
N PHE A 153 10.32 30.10 -12.10
CA PHE A 153 9.85 29.04 -12.99
C PHE A 153 8.86 29.60 -14.01
N ARG A 154 8.91 29.06 -15.23
CA ARG A 154 8.00 29.38 -16.33
C ARG A 154 7.40 28.09 -16.89
N ARG A 155 6.18 28.17 -17.42
CA ARG A 155 5.52 27.02 -18.07
C ARG A 155 6.24 26.70 -19.39
N THR A 156 6.63 25.44 -19.57
CA THR A 156 7.32 24.99 -20.80
C THR A 156 6.69 23.76 -21.45
N MET A 157 5.83 23.03 -20.74
CA MET A 157 5.14 21.82 -21.20
C MET A 157 3.73 21.78 -20.61
N ILE A 158 2.84 21.03 -21.27
CA ILE A 158 1.49 20.67 -20.78
C ILE A 158 1.34 19.16 -20.96
N GLU A 159 0.94 18.46 -19.90
CA GLU A 159 0.52 17.07 -19.97
C GLU A 159 -0.97 17.01 -20.34
N MET A 160 -1.34 16.13 -21.28
CA MET A 160 -2.73 15.92 -21.69
C MET A 160 -3.05 14.43 -21.62
N THR A 161 -4.10 14.08 -20.88
CA THR A 161 -4.54 12.69 -20.70
C THR A 161 -5.88 12.48 -21.39
N ARG A 162 -5.98 11.40 -22.18
CA ARG A 162 -7.25 10.88 -22.69
C ARG A 162 -7.41 9.46 -22.19
N GLU A 163 -8.48 9.22 -21.44
CA GLU A 163 -8.81 7.87 -21.01
C GLU A 163 -9.23 7.00 -22.21
N ALA A 164 -8.77 5.76 -22.24
CA ALA A 164 -9.11 4.81 -23.29
C ALA A 164 -10.63 4.50 -23.30
N GLU A 165 -11.24 4.49 -22.12
CA GLU A 165 -12.69 4.34 -21.87
C GLU A 165 -13.05 5.20 -20.65
N GLU A 166 -14.23 5.83 -20.63
CA GLU A 166 -14.75 6.46 -19.41
C GLU A 166 -14.93 5.35 -18.36
N GLN A 167 -14.01 5.25 -17.39
CA GLN A 167 -14.32 4.52 -16.16
C GLN A 167 -15.43 5.31 -15.48
N PRO A 168 -16.65 4.76 -15.33
CA PRO A 168 -17.70 5.47 -14.64
C PRO A 168 -17.18 5.79 -13.25
N GLU A 169 -17.20 7.07 -12.88
CA GLU A 169 -17.13 7.46 -11.47
C GLU A 169 -18.18 6.59 -10.76
N THR A 170 -17.75 5.75 -9.82
CA THR A 170 -18.65 4.85 -9.10
C THR A 170 -19.48 5.66 -8.11
N GLU A 171 -20.38 6.49 -8.61
CA GLU A 171 -21.63 6.81 -7.96
C GLU A 171 -22.61 5.67 -8.31
N GLY A 172 -22.81 4.75 -7.37
CA GLY A 172 -23.99 3.88 -7.33
C GLY A 172 -24.24 2.94 -8.53
N GLY A 173 -23.79 1.69 -8.40
CA GLY A 173 -24.64 0.55 -8.76
C GLY A 173 -24.80 0.18 -10.24
N GLN A 174 -23.72 -0.20 -10.91
CA GLN A 174 -23.83 -1.13 -12.04
C GLN A 174 -23.29 -2.52 -11.68
N MET A 175 -23.94 -3.55 -12.24
CA MET A 175 -23.58 -4.94 -12.02
C MET A 175 -22.19 -5.24 -12.60
N GLU A 176 -21.23 -5.55 -11.73
CA GLU A 176 -19.90 -6.02 -12.13
C GLU A 176 -19.92 -7.55 -12.33
N ILE A 177 -19.44 -8.03 -13.47
CA ILE A 177 -19.26 -9.47 -13.74
C ILE A 177 -17.78 -9.78 -13.93
N LYS A 178 -17.16 -10.43 -12.94
CA LYS A 178 -15.86 -11.07 -13.12
C LYS A 178 -16.07 -12.42 -13.78
N ARG A 179 -15.71 -12.52 -15.06
CA ARG A 179 -15.95 -13.73 -15.86
C ARG A 179 -15.09 -14.88 -15.35
N SER A 180 -15.65 -16.10 -15.36
CA SER A 180 -14.86 -17.31 -15.07
C SER A 180 -13.61 -17.35 -15.96
N GLY A 181 -12.45 -17.57 -15.35
CA GLY A 181 -11.14 -17.57 -16.02
C GLY A 181 -10.44 -16.21 -16.14
N SER A 182 -11.08 -15.09 -15.78
CA SER A 182 -10.45 -13.77 -15.85
C SER A 182 -9.55 -13.46 -14.64
N GLN A 183 -9.63 -14.25 -13.58
CA GLN A 183 -8.82 -14.09 -12.37
C GLN A 183 -7.81 -15.24 -12.30
N PRO A 184 -6.49 -14.96 -12.39
CA PRO A 184 -5.48 -16.01 -12.40
C PRO A 184 -5.38 -16.70 -11.02
N SER A 185 -5.18 -18.01 -11.04
CA SER A 185 -4.92 -18.80 -9.84
C SER A 185 -3.55 -18.49 -9.25
N GLY A 186 -3.45 -18.51 -7.92
CA GLY A 186 -2.19 -18.45 -7.16
C GLY A 186 -1.87 -19.77 -6.46
N LYS A 187 -0.60 -19.99 -6.15
CA LYS A 187 -0.18 -21.05 -5.21
C LYS A 187 -0.28 -20.52 -3.79
N GLY A 188 -0.79 -21.33 -2.87
CA GLY A 188 -0.75 -21.03 -1.43
C GLY A 188 0.71 -20.87 -0.96
N PRO A 189 1.08 -19.78 -0.28
CA PRO A 189 2.44 -19.58 0.21
C PRO A 189 2.88 -20.69 1.18
N ALA A 190 4.07 -21.26 0.99
CA ALA A 190 4.59 -22.33 1.85
C ALA A 190 4.70 -21.95 3.34
N GLU A 191 4.76 -20.64 3.63
CA GLU A 191 4.72 -20.09 4.99
C GLU A 191 3.40 -20.39 5.71
N TYR A 192 2.27 -20.44 4.99
CA TYR A 192 0.91 -20.56 5.56
C TYR A 192 0.25 -21.91 5.32
N PHE A 193 0.87 -22.75 4.48
CA PHE A 193 0.30 -24.02 4.06
C PHE A 193 1.32 -25.16 4.16
N THR A 194 0.80 -26.34 4.45
CA THR A 194 1.49 -27.61 4.23
C THR A 194 0.90 -28.29 2.99
N GLY A 195 1.74 -28.86 2.13
CA GLY A 195 1.30 -29.50 0.89
C GLY A 195 0.99 -28.51 -0.24
N MET A 196 0.38 -29.01 -1.32
CA MET A 196 0.04 -28.21 -2.49
C MET A 196 -1.36 -27.60 -2.34
N VAL A 197 -1.43 -26.27 -2.40
CA VAL A 197 -2.68 -25.51 -2.31
C VAL A 197 -2.77 -24.54 -3.48
N ARG A 198 -3.93 -24.50 -4.13
CA ARG A 198 -4.27 -23.52 -5.17
C ARG A 198 -5.36 -22.60 -4.64
N VAL A 199 -5.18 -21.29 -4.82
CA VAL A 199 -6.12 -20.24 -4.42
C VAL A 199 -6.62 -19.55 -5.69
N ASP A 200 -7.92 -19.59 -5.93
CA ASP A 200 -8.59 -18.85 -7.00
C ASP A 200 -9.38 -17.68 -6.37
N PRO A 201 -8.92 -16.42 -6.53
CA PRO A 201 -9.65 -15.27 -6.02
C PRO A 201 -11.05 -15.17 -6.62
N LEU A 202 -12.08 -14.87 -5.80
CA LEU A 202 -13.44 -14.61 -6.28
C LEU A 202 -13.75 -13.11 -6.24
N PHE A 203 -13.74 -12.52 -5.05
CA PHE A 203 -13.94 -11.09 -4.88
C PHE A 203 -13.32 -10.54 -3.60
N GLN A 204 -13.08 -9.24 -3.61
CA GLN A 204 -12.85 -8.41 -2.42
C GLN A 204 -13.79 -7.22 -2.58
N ALA A 205 -14.70 -7.04 -1.62
CA ALA A 205 -15.63 -5.93 -1.66
C ALA A 205 -14.90 -4.60 -1.44
N ARG A 206 -15.44 -3.54 -2.04
CA ARG A 206 -14.96 -2.17 -1.84
C ARG A 206 -15.63 -1.58 -0.60
N ASP A 207 -14.97 -0.63 0.05
CA ASP A 207 -15.55 0.10 1.18
C ASP A 207 -16.93 0.67 0.80
N PRO A 208 -17.93 0.62 1.72
CA PRO A 208 -17.82 0.27 3.14
C PRO A 208 -17.93 -1.25 3.44
N ALA A 209 -18.10 -2.10 2.42
CA ALA A 209 -18.19 -3.55 2.61
C ALA A 209 -16.80 -4.15 2.83
N ARG A 210 -16.70 -5.13 3.75
CA ARG A 210 -15.40 -5.67 4.22
C ARG A 210 -15.12 -7.09 3.76
N VAL A 211 -16.12 -7.73 3.17
CA VAL A 211 -16.13 -9.16 2.84
C VAL A 211 -15.23 -9.45 1.64
N LEU A 212 -14.54 -10.57 1.72
CA LEU A 212 -13.80 -11.18 0.62
C LEU A 212 -14.14 -12.66 0.52
N ALA A 213 -13.97 -13.22 -0.68
CA ALA A 213 -14.05 -14.65 -0.87
C ALA A 213 -12.99 -15.16 -1.85
N ALA A 214 -12.53 -16.38 -1.58
CA ALA A 214 -11.65 -17.13 -2.47
C ALA A 214 -12.09 -18.60 -2.51
N ASN A 215 -11.93 -19.24 -3.66
CA ASN A 215 -12.05 -20.67 -3.80
C ASN A 215 -10.67 -21.29 -3.55
N VAL A 216 -10.55 -22.18 -2.58
CA VAL A 216 -9.27 -22.77 -2.17
C VAL A 216 -9.34 -24.27 -2.39
N THR A 217 -8.38 -24.81 -3.15
CA THR A 217 -8.25 -26.23 -3.43
C THR A 217 -6.99 -26.77 -2.76
N PHE A 218 -7.17 -27.79 -1.92
CA PHE A 218 -6.12 -28.51 -1.23
C PHE A 218 -5.94 -29.88 -1.90
N GLU A 219 -4.73 -30.20 -2.34
CA GLU A 219 -4.37 -31.55 -2.76
C GLU A 219 -4.35 -32.51 -1.55
N PRO A 220 -4.39 -33.84 -1.74
CA PRO A 220 -4.34 -34.80 -0.63
C PRO A 220 -3.20 -34.51 0.36
N GLY A 221 -3.52 -34.49 1.65
CA GLY A 221 -2.59 -34.15 2.74
C GLY A 221 -2.32 -32.66 2.94
N ALA A 222 -2.80 -31.78 2.05
CA ALA A 222 -2.56 -30.35 2.15
C ALA A 222 -3.54 -29.67 3.13
N ARG A 223 -3.03 -28.72 3.91
CA ARG A 223 -3.80 -27.99 4.93
C ARG A 223 -3.21 -26.62 5.23
N THR A 224 -4.01 -25.73 5.80
CA THR A 224 -3.53 -24.48 6.39
C THR A 224 -2.64 -24.74 7.60
N ASN A 225 -1.83 -23.76 7.98
CA ASN A 225 -1.36 -23.63 9.36
C ASN A 225 -2.54 -23.36 10.30
N TRP A 226 -2.29 -23.44 11.60
CA TRP A 226 -3.19 -22.85 12.57
C TRP A 226 -3.31 -21.35 12.33
N HIS A 227 -4.51 -20.81 12.47
CA HIS A 227 -4.77 -19.37 12.30
C HIS A 227 -6.06 -18.94 12.99
N THR A 228 -6.26 -17.62 13.07
CA THR A 228 -7.53 -17.00 13.51
C THR A 228 -7.99 -15.95 12.50
N HIS A 229 -9.29 -15.62 12.55
CA HIS A 229 -9.88 -14.52 11.78
C HIS A 229 -10.52 -13.50 12.73
N PRO A 230 -10.28 -12.19 12.58
CA PRO A 230 -10.73 -11.17 13.52
C PRO A 230 -12.25 -10.97 13.54
N LEU A 231 -12.94 -11.36 12.47
CA LEU A 231 -14.41 -11.31 12.33
C LEU A 231 -14.99 -12.68 11.93
N GLY A 232 -14.22 -13.76 12.15
CA GLY A 232 -14.61 -15.12 11.81
C GLY A 232 -14.47 -15.46 10.33
N GLN A 233 -14.83 -16.70 9.98
CA GLN A 233 -14.78 -17.23 8.63
C GLN A 233 -15.93 -18.23 8.41
N THR A 234 -16.55 -18.15 7.24
CA THR A 234 -17.47 -19.17 6.75
C THR A 234 -16.82 -19.95 5.61
N LEU A 235 -16.87 -21.27 5.67
CA LEU A 235 -16.45 -22.16 4.58
C LEU A 235 -17.67 -22.82 3.96
N ILE A 236 -17.71 -22.91 2.65
CA ILE A 236 -18.72 -23.68 1.89
C ILE A 236 -17.96 -24.70 1.05
N VAL A 237 -18.04 -25.98 1.40
CA VAL A 237 -17.33 -27.03 0.66
C VAL A 237 -18.02 -27.27 -0.68
N THR A 238 -17.24 -27.29 -1.76
CA THR A 238 -17.74 -27.40 -3.14
C THR A 238 -17.32 -28.70 -3.83
N ALA A 239 -16.19 -29.31 -3.43
CA ALA A 239 -15.73 -30.59 -3.98
C ALA A 239 -14.90 -31.39 -2.98
N GLY A 240 -14.87 -32.71 -3.16
CA GLY A 240 -13.93 -33.60 -2.47
C GLY A 240 -14.30 -33.98 -1.03
N CYS A 241 -13.30 -34.19 -0.18
CA CYS A 241 -13.50 -34.45 1.25
C CYS A 241 -12.35 -33.85 2.04
N GLY A 242 -12.67 -33.03 3.05
CA GLY A 242 -11.68 -32.33 3.85
C GLY A 242 -11.80 -32.63 5.34
N LEU A 243 -10.90 -32.00 6.09
CA LEU A 243 -10.82 -32.00 7.54
C LEU A 243 -10.86 -30.55 8.04
N VAL A 244 -11.46 -30.33 9.22
CA VAL A 244 -11.41 -29.08 9.96
C VAL A 244 -11.26 -29.35 11.45
N GLN A 245 -10.55 -28.48 12.16
CA GLN A 245 -10.35 -28.60 13.60
C GLN A 245 -10.28 -27.23 14.27
N SER A 246 -11.03 -27.08 15.37
CA SER A 246 -10.84 -26.02 16.37
C SER A 246 -9.75 -26.39 17.37
N GLY A 247 -9.03 -25.41 17.91
CA GLY A 247 -7.97 -25.62 18.90
C GLY A 247 -8.45 -26.44 20.11
N GLY A 248 -7.83 -27.60 20.34
CA GLY A 248 -8.22 -28.53 21.41
C GLY A 248 -9.52 -29.31 21.18
N GLY A 249 -10.22 -29.06 20.06
CA GLY A 249 -11.42 -29.78 19.65
C GLY A 249 -11.12 -31.01 18.79
N PRO A 250 -12.15 -31.85 18.53
CA PRO A 250 -12.00 -33.00 17.64
C PRO A 250 -11.89 -32.57 16.18
N ILE A 251 -11.16 -33.33 15.39
CA ILE A 251 -11.13 -33.17 13.93
C ILE A 251 -12.47 -33.65 13.36
N ARG A 252 -13.01 -32.90 12.41
CA ARG A 252 -14.28 -33.19 11.72
C ARG A 252 -14.05 -33.31 10.23
N ARG A 253 -14.69 -34.28 9.59
CA ARG A 253 -14.74 -34.39 8.13
C ARG A 253 -15.79 -33.42 7.57
N ILE A 254 -15.46 -32.80 6.45
CA ILE A 254 -16.34 -31.87 5.72
C ILE A 254 -16.46 -32.29 4.27
N ARG A 255 -17.65 -32.18 3.69
CA ARG A 255 -18.04 -32.66 2.36
C ARG A 255 -18.84 -31.62 1.58
N PRO A 256 -18.95 -31.73 0.24
CA PRO A 256 -19.70 -30.79 -0.58
C PRO A 256 -21.11 -30.54 -0.05
N GLY A 257 -21.44 -29.26 0.12
CA GLY A 257 -22.70 -28.82 0.73
C GLY A 257 -22.62 -28.49 2.22
N ASP A 258 -21.58 -28.96 2.93
CA ASP A 258 -21.35 -28.56 4.32
C ASP A 258 -20.94 -27.08 4.41
N VAL A 259 -21.47 -26.40 5.42
CA VAL A 259 -21.11 -25.02 5.79
C VAL A 259 -20.45 -25.03 7.16
N VAL A 260 -19.22 -24.52 7.23
CA VAL A 260 -18.45 -24.43 8.48
C VAL A 260 -18.39 -22.97 8.91
N TRP A 261 -18.69 -22.71 10.18
CA TRP A 261 -18.49 -21.40 10.79
C TRP A 261 -17.37 -21.47 11.82
N CYS A 262 -16.34 -20.65 11.62
CA CYS A 262 -15.23 -20.45 12.55
C CYS A 262 -15.42 -19.07 13.21
N PRO A 263 -15.79 -18.97 14.50
CA PRO A 263 -16.04 -17.71 15.17
C PRO A 263 -14.84 -16.75 15.18
N PRO A 264 -15.07 -15.44 15.42
CA PRO A 264 -13.99 -14.47 15.59
C PRO A 264 -12.97 -14.89 16.65
N GLY A 265 -11.69 -14.89 16.28
CA GLY A 265 -10.60 -15.26 17.19
C GLY A 265 -10.44 -16.77 17.46
N GLU A 266 -11.32 -17.62 16.92
CA GLU A 266 -11.21 -19.07 17.07
C GLU A 266 -9.93 -19.55 16.36
N LYS A 267 -9.04 -20.23 17.09
CA LYS A 267 -7.87 -20.88 16.51
C LYS A 267 -8.31 -22.16 15.80
N HIS A 268 -8.04 -22.27 14.51
CA HIS A 268 -8.47 -23.41 13.71
C HIS A 268 -7.51 -23.71 12.54
N TRP A 269 -7.69 -24.88 11.93
CA TRP A 269 -7.12 -25.23 10.63
C TRP A 269 -8.12 -26.04 9.81
N HIS A 270 -7.92 -26.08 8.50
CA HIS A 270 -8.67 -26.92 7.57
C HIS A 270 -7.81 -27.33 6.38
N GLY A 271 -8.23 -28.39 5.69
CA GLY A 271 -7.52 -28.93 4.55
C GLY A 271 -8.17 -30.17 3.95
N ALA A 272 -7.45 -30.84 3.07
CA ALA A 272 -7.82 -32.12 2.47
C ALA A 272 -7.62 -33.29 3.45
N THR A 273 -8.28 -34.42 3.18
CA THR A 273 -7.89 -35.70 3.81
C THR A 273 -6.59 -36.23 3.20
N ALA A 274 -6.01 -37.29 3.78
CA ALA A 274 -4.73 -37.84 3.35
C ALA A 274 -4.76 -38.35 1.89
N THR A 275 -5.93 -38.72 1.39
CA THR A 275 -6.11 -39.41 0.09
C THR A 275 -7.05 -38.71 -0.88
N THR A 276 -7.77 -37.67 -0.45
CA THR A 276 -8.79 -37.00 -1.27
C THR A 276 -8.57 -35.49 -1.20
N ALA A 277 -8.45 -34.85 -2.36
CA ALA A 277 -8.44 -33.39 -2.45
C ALA A 277 -9.75 -32.79 -1.91
N MET A 278 -9.72 -31.52 -1.54
CA MET A 278 -10.93 -30.77 -1.15
C MET A 278 -10.89 -29.35 -1.68
N THR A 279 -12.05 -28.86 -2.11
CA THR A 279 -12.24 -27.46 -2.49
C THR A 279 -13.35 -26.85 -1.66
N HIS A 280 -13.13 -25.64 -1.16
CA HIS A 280 -14.16 -24.83 -0.53
C HIS A 280 -14.08 -23.37 -0.96
N ILE A 281 -15.20 -22.66 -0.82
CA ILE A 281 -15.24 -21.19 -0.80
C ILE A 281 -15.01 -20.74 0.63
N ALA A 282 -13.96 -19.96 0.86
CA ALA A 282 -13.72 -19.28 2.13
C ALA A 282 -14.23 -17.84 2.04
N ILE A 283 -15.08 -17.43 2.99
CA ILE A 283 -15.70 -16.11 3.08
C ILE A 283 -15.35 -15.50 4.44
N LEU A 284 -14.77 -14.31 4.45
CA LEU A 284 -14.33 -13.63 5.67
C LEU A 284 -14.28 -12.11 5.49
N GLU A 285 -14.14 -11.36 6.59
CA GLU A 285 -14.11 -9.90 6.58
C GLU A 285 -12.77 -9.33 7.05
N HIS A 286 -12.41 -8.16 6.52
CA HIS A 286 -11.30 -7.36 7.05
C HIS A 286 -11.72 -6.58 8.31
N LYS A 287 -10.80 -6.47 9.26
CA LYS A 287 -10.82 -5.54 10.38
C LYS A 287 -9.47 -4.83 10.46
N ASP A 288 -9.47 -3.50 10.37
CA ASP A 288 -8.26 -2.66 10.47
C ASP A 288 -7.14 -3.06 9.49
N GLY A 289 -7.53 -3.42 8.25
CA GLY A 289 -6.61 -3.86 7.19
C GLY A 289 -6.10 -5.30 7.33
N LYS A 290 -6.50 -6.02 8.38
CA LYS A 290 -6.15 -7.43 8.61
C LYS A 290 -7.37 -8.32 8.44
N ASN A 291 -7.15 -9.55 7.99
CA ASN A 291 -8.22 -10.52 7.82
C ASN A 291 -7.87 -11.92 8.34
N VAL A 292 -6.60 -12.17 8.66
CA VAL A 292 -6.09 -13.43 9.21
C VAL A 292 -4.91 -13.13 10.11
N GLU A 293 -4.76 -13.92 11.17
CA GLU A 293 -3.55 -13.99 11.98
C GLU A 293 -3.01 -15.42 11.89
N TRP A 294 -1.90 -15.58 11.13
CA TRP A 294 -1.25 -16.87 10.93
C TRP A 294 -0.45 -17.28 12.16
N MET A 295 -0.50 -18.56 12.48
CA MET A 295 0.21 -19.17 13.60
C MET A 295 1.07 -20.34 13.12
N GLU A 296 1.43 -21.25 14.03
CA GLU A 296 2.29 -22.38 13.72
C GLU A 296 1.68 -23.40 12.77
N ARG A 297 2.55 -24.18 12.13
CA ARG A 297 2.15 -25.27 11.23
C ARG A 297 1.42 -26.37 11.98
N VAL A 298 0.40 -26.96 11.34
CA VAL A 298 -0.22 -28.21 11.80
C VAL A 298 0.75 -29.36 11.53
N THR A 299 1.24 -29.98 12.60
CA THR A 299 2.17 -31.11 12.53
C THR A 299 1.50 -32.35 11.92
N ASP A 300 2.29 -33.29 11.39
CA ASP A 300 1.75 -34.53 10.85
C ASP A 300 1.05 -35.38 11.92
N ALA A 301 1.50 -35.29 13.19
CA ALA A 301 0.87 -35.98 14.31
C ALA A 301 -0.51 -35.41 14.65
N GLU A 302 -0.65 -34.07 14.69
CA GLU A 302 -1.95 -33.42 14.86
C GLU A 302 -2.90 -33.76 13.71
N TYR A 303 -2.40 -33.74 12.48
CA TYR A 303 -3.17 -34.08 11.28
C TYR A 303 -3.66 -35.53 11.29
N ALA A 304 -2.77 -36.48 11.59
CA ALA A 304 -3.07 -37.92 11.57
C ALA A 304 -4.09 -38.35 12.63
N ALA A 305 -4.25 -37.60 13.72
CA ALA A 305 -5.25 -37.88 14.77
C ALA A 305 -6.70 -37.83 14.25
N GLY A 306 -6.95 -37.22 13.09
CA GLY A 306 -8.28 -37.12 12.47
C GLY A 306 -8.62 -38.23 11.49
N GLU A 307 -7.63 -39.00 11.04
CA GLU A 307 -7.82 -40.10 10.06
C GLU A 307 -8.26 -41.41 10.75
N SER A 308 -8.08 -41.52 12.06
CA SER A 308 -8.35 -42.73 12.85
C SER A 308 -9.73 -42.76 13.53
N ALA A 309 -10.57 -41.74 13.30
CA ALA A 309 -11.95 -41.68 13.77
C ALA A 309 -12.93 -42.13 12.66
N GLU A 310 -13.15 -43.45 12.56
CA GLU A 310 -14.32 -44.05 11.88
C GLU A 310 -15.49 -44.25 12.86
#